data_AF-V5G6L9-F1
#
_entry.id   AF-V5G6L9-F1
#
_cell.length_a   1.000
_cell.length_b   1.000
_cell.length_c   1.000
_cell.angle_alpha   90.00
_cell.angle_beta   90.00
_cell.angle_gamma   90.00
#
_symmetry.space_group_name_H-M   'P 1'
#
loop_
_entity.id
_entity.type
_entity.pdbx_description
1 polymer ?
#
loop_
_entity_poly.entity_id
_entity_poly.type
_entity_poly.pdbx_seq_one_letter_code
_entity_poly.pdbx_strand_id
1 'polypeptide(L)'
;MSEMRYAIAIAAFASLGTFLYGFDTGIATTSTMSLVNDTGYFRRGRTNMVHGAAIAHQSWINYMKNPSDGLTGAVVAIYIAGEAIGAILQIFIADQLGRIRFMQLCCILVTIGCAIQSGSVNVGMFLAGRAIAGIAVGALSGTVPIYLSEISPPKARGMIGGFSGVGLSLGTMIANWVGFSCGFAPYNSLQWRLPLALQVPWGIILLIGLTTFMPNSPRQLIQNGNRAEAQQEFERIRSDLRSDEVASEFQFMCTQIEGEKQRETLHFVDIFKLYRHRVLVSISVQVLTSVTGINVVQMKADSIAASKTAALLMANKAKAIVDAAYQGQYAIAAVCCYNLEAILATVRAAEAKRSPALIQLFPWSIEYADGLLLHAAAEAAKNASVPIAVHMDHAQSPDIIRRSADLGGFDGIMVDMSHYEKEENMQLSRELVEYCNSRGIITEVEPGRINGCEDGIADTEGMEEILTTPEEAEEFVQLGIDWLAPAFGNVHGAYGPKGPQLDFPRLKRIHDAIGDRVRLVLHGAHEAYFQKELLAKCISYGIAKVNINGPVAAAFTKVGAELTGKVPMTSVIEKQTDAMQRVIEENMDWLKSSGKA
;
A
#
# COMPACT_ATOMS: atom_id res chain seq x y z
N MET A 1 22.82 33.07 17.08
CA MET A 1 21.50 32.45 17.33
C MET A 1 21.00 32.65 18.77
N SER A 2 21.86 32.89 19.78
CA SER A 2 21.40 33.12 21.17
C SER A 2 20.64 34.43 21.37
N GLU A 3 20.88 35.44 20.54
CA GLU A 3 20.28 36.77 20.71
C GLU A 3 18.78 36.78 20.38
N MET A 4 18.33 36.05 19.36
CA MET A 4 16.95 36.13 18.84
C MET A 4 15.98 35.06 19.40
N ARG A 5 16.24 34.52 20.59
CA ARG A 5 15.51 33.36 21.14
C ARG A 5 14.00 33.58 21.24
N TYR A 6 13.58 34.78 21.66
CA TYR A 6 12.17 35.10 21.85
C TYR A 6 11.38 35.11 20.52
N ALA A 7 11.89 35.82 19.51
CA ALA A 7 11.25 35.88 18.19
C ALA A 7 11.24 34.52 17.48
N ILE A 8 12.28 33.69 17.64
CA ILE A 8 12.28 32.31 17.12
C ILE A 8 11.22 31.46 17.81
N ALA A 9 11.08 31.55 19.14
CA ALA A 9 10.10 30.78 19.90
C ALA A 9 8.65 31.16 19.51
N ILE A 10 8.36 32.46 19.39
CA ILE A 10 7.07 32.96 18.91
C ILE A 10 6.81 32.49 17.48
N ALA A 11 7.81 32.56 16.61
CA ALA A 11 7.67 32.14 15.23
C ALA A 11 7.38 30.65 15.09
N ALA A 12 8.12 29.82 15.83
CA ALA A 12 7.88 28.39 15.89
C ALA A 12 6.47 28.08 16.41
N PHE A 13 6.01 28.79 17.44
CA PHE A 13 4.65 28.61 17.97
C PHE A 13 3.57 29.06 16.97
N ALA A 14 3.71 30.24 16.35
CA ALA A 14 2.79 30.73 15.33
C ALA A 14 2.69 29.78 14.12
N SER A 15 3.76 29.05 13.80
CA SER A 15 3.76 28.04 12.73
C SER A 15 2.79 26.88 12.97
N LEU A 16 2.25 26.71 14.18
CA LEU A 16 1.14 25.80 14.44
C LEU A 16 -0.11 26.13 13.60
N GLY A 17 -0.31 27.38 13.20
CA GLY A 17 -1.40 27.73 12.28
C GLY A 17 -1.21 27.16 10.88
N THR A 18 0.02 27.15 10.38
CA THR A 18 0.37 26.50 9.10
C THR A 18 0.50 24.98 9.24
N PHE A 19 0.81 24.48 10.44
CA PHE A 19 0.72 23.06 10.76
C PHE A 19 -0.71 22.54 10.65
N LEU A 20 -1.70 23.27 11.17
CA LEU A 20 -3.12 22.92 11.01
C LEU A 20 -3.51 22.78 9.53
N TYR A 21 -3.04 23.68 8.69
CA TYR A 21 -3.21 23.58 7.24
C TYR A 21 -2.56 22.34 6.65
N GLY A 22 -1.30 22.06 7.01
CA GLY A 22 -0.61 20.86 6.56
C GLY A 22 -1.28 19.57 7.01
N PHE A 23 -1.77 19.53 8.25
CA PHE A 23 -2.39 18.36 8.86
C PHE A 23 -3.74 18.04 8.20
N ASP A 24 -4.61 19.04 8.00
CA ASP A 24 -5.87 18.79 7.28
C ASP A 24 -5.62 18.45 5.80
N THR A 25 -4.67 19.14 5.13
CA THR A 25 -4.24 18.80 3.77
C THR A 25 -3.80 17.34 3.68
N GLY A 26 -3.00 16.85 4.63
CA GLY A 26 -2.59 15.44 4.67
C GLY A 26 -3.76 14.47 4.81
N ILE A 27 -4.76 14.80 5.64
CA ILE A 27 -5.96 13.96 5.77
C ILE A 27 -6.84 14.01 4.52
N ALA A 28 -7.05 15.19 3.93
CA ALA A 28 -7.94 15.39 2.79
C ALA A 28 -7.36 14.85 1.46
N THR A 29 -6.05 15.00 1.25
CA THR A 29 -5.37 14.68 -0.02
C THR A 29 -5.22 13.17 -0.24
N THR A 30 -4.99 12.41 0.82
CA THR A 30 -4.92 10.94 0.78
C THR A 30 -6.32 10.29 0.60
N SER A 31 -7.40 11.08 0.70
CA SER A 31 -8.79 10.61 0.64
C SER A 31 -9.38 10.45 -0.76
N THR A 32 -8.82 11.09 -1.79
CA THR A 32 -9.53 11.32 -3.07
C THR A 32 -9.34 10.22 -4.13
N MET A 33 -8.33 9.35 -4.01
CA MET A 33 -7.91 8.51 -5.14
C MET A 33 -8.12 7.00 -5.01
N SER A 34 -8.58 6.47 -3.87
CA SER A 34 -9.07 5.08 -3.83
C SER A 34 -10.32 4.84 -4.68
N LEU A 35 -10.99 5.91 -5.17
CA LEU A 35 -12.23 5.81 -5.96
C LEU A 35 -12.06 6.14 -7.46
N VAL A 36 -10.93 6.70 -7.91
CA VAL A 36 -10.80 7.23 -9.29
C VAL A 36 -10.07 6.29 -10.27
N ASN A 37 -9.51 5.16 -9.82
CA ASN A 37 -8.92 4.19 -10.75
C ASN A 37 -9.95 3.16 -11.25
N ASP A 38 -10.76 3.66 -12.18
CA ASP A 38 -11.70 2.96 -13.04
C ASP A 38 -10.98 2.15 -14.15
N THR A 39 -10.11 1.22 -13.75
CA THR A 39 -9.78 0.06 -14.60
C THR A 39 -10.51 -1.13 -13.98
N GLY A 40 -11.43 -1.75 -14.71
CA GLY A 40 -12.41 -2.75 -14.25
C GLY A 40 -11.91 -3.97 -13.46
N TYR A 41 -10.61 -4.05 -13.19
CA TYR A 41 -9.97 -4.95 -12.23
C TYR A 41 -10.19 -4.55 -10.76
N PHE A 42 -10.47 -3.27 -10.46
CA PHE A 42 -10.54 -2.74 -9.09
C PHE A 42 -11.93 -2.81 -8.42
N ARG A 43 -12.97 -3.28 -9.12
CA ARG A 43 -14.36 -3.24 -8.61
C ARG A 43 -14.77 -4.45 -7.76
N ARG A 44 -13.91 -5.47 -7.60
CA ARG A 44 -14.25 -6.72 -6.90
C ARG A 44 -13.27 -7.02 -5.75
N GLY A 45 -13.67 -6.61 -4.55
CA GLY A 45 -13.20 -7.19 -3.28
C GLY A 45 -11.78 -6.85 -2.86
N ARG A 46 -11.56 -5.70 -2.22
CA ARG A 46 -10.48 -5.54 -1.23
C ARG A 46 -10.95 -4.73 -0.04
N THR A 47 -11.11 -5.42 1.09
CA THR A 47 -11.11 -4.85 2.43
C THR A 47 -9.67 -4.78 2.94
N ASN A 48 -9.32 -3.67 3.59
CA ASN A 48 -8.13 -3.46 4.42
C ASN A 48 -6.76 -3.34 3.72
N MET A 49 -6.63 -2.50 2.69
CA MET A 49 -5.34 -1.81 2.54
C MET A 49 -5.18 -0.85 3.73
N VAL A 50 -3.99 -0.77 4.33
CA VAL A 50 -3.68 0.21 5.38
C VAL A 50 -3.62 1.60 4.73
N HIS A 51 -4.80 2.19 4.54
CA HIS A 51 -4.92 3.49 3.88
C HIS A 51 -4.57 4.59 4.88
N GLY A 52 -3.69 5.51 4.50
CA GLY A 52 -3.29 6.65 5.31
C GLY A 52 -4.36 7.74 5.48
N ALA A 53 -5.62 7.52 5.10
CA ALA A 53 -6.68 8.55 5.11
C ALA A 53 -7.96 8.12 5.80
N ALA A 54 -8.47 9.01 6.67
CA ALA A 54 -9.76 8.87 7.34
C ALA A 54 -10.92 8.54 6.40
N ILE A 55 -11.05 9.24 5.26
CA ILE A 55 -12.20 9.11 4.34
C ILE A 55 -12.02 7.96 3.34
N ALA A 56 -10.79 7.47 3.16
CA ALA A 56 -10.50 6.28 2.33
C ALA A 56 -10.81 4.97 3.06
N HIS A 57 -11.06 5.00 4.37
CA HIS A 57 -11.48 3.79 5.09
C HIS A 57 -12.87 3.35 4.63
N GLN A 58 -12.99 2.07 4.30
CA GLN A 58 -14.26 1.45 3.94
C GLN A 58 -15.32 1.61 5.05
N SER A 59 -14.89 1.77 6.31
CA SER A 59 -15.76 2.09 7.45
C SER A 59 -16.48 3.44 7.31
N TRP A 60 -15.84 4.47 6.73
CA TRP A 60 -16.50 5.75 6.43
C TRP A 60 -17.51 5.59 5.29
N ILE A 61 -17.12 4.92 4.20
CA ILE A 61 -17.99 4.70 3.03
C ILE A 61 -19.26 3.97 3.45
N ASN A 62 -19.12 2.89 4.22
CA ASN A 62 -20.24 2.11 4.72
C ASN A 62 -21.11 2.95 5.68
N TYR A 63 -20.49 3.72 6.59
CA TYR A 63 -21.22 4.58 7.53
C TYR A 63 -22.02 5.67 6.82
N MET A 64 -21.46 6.24 5.74
CA MET A 64 -22.09 7.28 4.91
C MET A 64 -23.04 6.72 3.85
N LYS A 65 -23.38 5.43 3.92
CA LYS A 65 -24.32 4.74 3.02
C LYS A 65 -23.86 4.72 1.55
N ASN A 66 -22.57 4.46 1.31
CA ASN A 66 -21.97 4.33 -0.02
C ASN A 66 -22.24 5.57 -0.92
N PRO A 67 -21.70 6.74 -0.56
CA PRO A 67 -21.85 7.95 -1.37
C PRO A 67 -21.28 7.76 -2.78
N SER A 68 -21.87 8.44 -3.77
CA SER A 68 -21.36 8.40 -5.15
C SER A 68 -19.98 9.03 -5.27
N ASP A 69 -19.22 8.68 -6.31
CA ASP A 69 -17.87 9.21 -6.54
C ASP A 69 -17.86 10.74 -6.62
N GLY A 70 -18.90 11.34 -7.22
CA GLY A 70 -19.07 12.79 -7.26
C GLY A 70 -19.25 13.41 -5.87
N LEU A 71 -19.99 12.75 -4.98
CA LEU A 71 -20.20 13.22 -3.61
C LEU A 71 -18.93 13.07 -2.76
N THR A 72 -18.17 11.98 -2.95
CA THR A 72 -16.87 11.79 -2.30
C THR A 72 -15.83 12.79 -2.80
N GLY A 73 -15.82 13.10 -4.11
CA GLY A 73 -15.00 14.18 -4.67
C GLY A 73 -15.38 15.56 -4.11
N ALA A 74 -16.67 15.80 -3.89
CA ALA A 74 -17.15 17.05 -3.29
C ALA A 74 -16.65 17.28 -1.85
N VAL A 75 -16.37 16.21 -1.09
CA VAL A 75 -15.80 16.31 0.26
C VAL A 75 -14.44 17.00 0.27
N VAL A 76 -13.61 16.77 -0.76
CA VAL A 76 -12.30 17.42 -0.90
C VAL A 76 -12.46 18.79 -1.55
N ALA A 77 -13.28 18.90 -2.59
CA ALA A 77 -13.47 20.16 -3.32
C ALA A 77 -14.06 21.28 -2.45
N ILE A 78 -15.02 20.97 -1.56
CA ILE A 78 -15.65 21.98 -0.69
C ILE A 78 -14.64 22.58 0.30
N TYR A 79 -13.67 21.78 0.74
CA TYR A 79 -12.62 22.21 1.64
C TYR A 79 -11.69 23.21 0.95
N ILE A 80 -11.16 22.86 -0.24
CA ILE A 80 -10.32 23.73 -1.06
C ILE A 80 -11.05 25.02 -1.44
N ALA A 81 -12.34 24.93 -1.78
CA ALA A 81 -13.17 26.10 -2.04
C ALA A 81 -13.29 26.99 -0.80
N GLY A 82 -13.48 26.40 0.38
CA GLY A 82 -13.45 27.09 1.67
C GLY A 82 -12.12 27.81 1.90
N GLU A 83 -10.99 27.17 1.62
CA GLU A 83 -9.66 27.78 1.78
C GLU A 83 -9.48 29.02 0.90
N ALA A 84 -9.90 28.93 -0.35
CA ALA A 84 -9.86 30.07 -1.27
C ALA A 84 -10.70 31.25 -0.74
N ILE A 85 -11.88 30.97 -0.20
CA ILE A 85 -12.73 31.98 0.43
C ILE A 85 -12.03 32.57 1.67
N GLY A 86 -11.47 31.73 2.53
CA GLY A 86 -10.72 32.15 3.72
C GLY A 86 -9.55 33.07 3.41
N ALA A 87 -8.76 32.72 2.40
CA ALA A 87 -7.62 33.52 1.93
C ALA A 87 -8.06 34.90 1.40
N ILE A 88 -9.22 34.99 0.74
CA ILE A 88 -9.78 36.27 0.29
C ILE A 88 -10.30 37.09 1.49
N LEU A 89 -11.04 36.46 2.41
CA LEU A 89 -11.58 37.14 3.60
C LEU A 89 -10.48 37.73 4.48
N GLN A 90 -9.33 37.06 4.56
CA GLN A 90 -8.15 37.54 5.27
C GLN A 90 -7.73 38.95 4.82
N ILE A 91 -7.79 39.25 3.52
CA ILE A 91 -7.38 40.55 2.96
C ILE A 91 -8.22 41.69 3.53
N PHE A 92 -9.52 41.48 3.72
CA PHE A 92 -10.44 42.55 4.14
C PHE A 92 -10.61 42.65 5.65
N ILE A 93 -10.52 41.52 6.36
CA ILE A 93 -10.88 41.44 7.79
C ILE A 93 -9.64 41.50 8.68
N ALA A 94 -8.50 40.94 8.26
CA ALA A 94 -7.35 40.79 9.15
C ALA A 94 -6.72 42.14 9.55
N ASP A 95 -6.77 43.13 8.67
CA ASP A 95 -6.28 44.49 8.95
C ASP A 95 -7.17 45.21 9.96
N GLN A 96 -8.50 45.02 9.88
CA GLN A 96 -9.48 45.64 10.77
C GLN A 96 -9.44 45.07 12.19
N LEU A 97 -9.32 43.73 12.31
CA LEU A 97 -9.40 43.06 13.62
C LEU A 97 -8.09 43.03 14.39
N GLY A 98 -6.93 43.03 13.71
CA GLY A 98 -5.68 42.60 14.35
C GLY A 98 -5.26 41.22 13.86
N ARG A 99 -3.97 41.00 13.57
CA ARG A 99 -3.44 39.67 13.21
C ARG A 99 -3.77 38.63 14.29
N ILE A 100 -3.50 38.94 15.56
CA ILE A 100 -3.75 38.03 16.69
C ILE A 100 -5.23 37.71 16.82
N ARG A 101 -6.10 38.74 16.88
CA ARG A 101 -7.55 38.55 17.04
C ARG A 101 -8.17 37.81 15.85
N PHE A 102 -7.70 38.09 14.64
CA PHE A 102 -8.13 37.37 13.45
C PHE A 102 -7.72 35.89 13.51
N MET A 103 -6.48 35.58 13.91
CA MET A 103 -6.04 34.20 14.12
C MET A 103 -6.83 33.50 15.24
N GLN A 104 -7.17 34.19 16.34
CA GLN A 104 -8.03 33.65 17.40
C GLN A 104 -9.41 33.25 16.86
N LEU A 105 -10.04 34.12 16.06
CA LEU A 105 -11.31 33.81 15.40
C LEU A 105 -11.18 32.58 14.50
N CYS A 106 -10.11 32.50 13.71
CA CYS A 106 -9.87 31.33 12.86
C CYS A 106 -9.66 30.06 13.69
N CYS A 107 -8.95 30.12 14.82
CA CYS A 107 -8.77 28.98 15.72
C CYS A 107 -10.12 28.48 16.28
N ILE A 108 -11.04 29.39 16.61
CA ILE A 108 -12.39 29.02 17.05
C ILE A 108 -13.16 28.34 15.90
N LEU A 109 -13.13 28.94 14.71
CA LEU A 109 -13.84 28.41 13.54
C LEU A 109 -13.31 27.03 13.11
N VAL A 110 -11.98 26.84 13.03
CA VAL A 110 -11.40 25.53 12.69
C VAL A 110 -11.75 24.49 13.74
N THR A 111 -11.68 24.83 15.03
CA THR A 111 -12.05 23.92 16.13
C THR A 111 -13.51 23.47 16.01
N ILE A 112 -14.43 24.39 15.69
CA ILE A 112 -15.85 24.08 15.46
C ILE A 112 -16.02 23.21 14.22
N GLY A 113 -15.40 23.56 13.09
CA GLY A 113 -15.46 22.79 11.85
C GLY A 113 -14.95 21.36 12.03
N CYS A 114 -13.80 21.21 12.69
CA CYS A 114 -13.19 19.91 13.01
C CYS A 114 -14.06 19.09 13.97
N ALA A 115 -14.70 19.71 14.95
CA ALA A 115 -15.65 19.02 15.83
C ALA A 115 -16.88 18.52 15.07
N ILE A 116 -17.46 19.35 14.19
CA ILE A 116 -18.64 19.00 13.37
C ILE A 116 -18.32 17.84 12.41
N GLN A 117 -17.20 17.90 11.68
CA GLN A 117 -16.83 16.82 10.75
C GLN A 117 -16.53 15.50 11.48
N SER A 118 -15.87 15.56 12.64
CA SER A 118 -15.53 14.38 13.45
C SER A 118 -16.76 13.75 14.10
N GLY A 119 -17.75 14.56 14.48
CA GLY A 119 -19.02 14.13 15.05
C GLY A 119 -20.12 13.82 14.01
N SER A 120 -19.80 13.85 12.72
CA SER A 120 -20.80 13.79 11.67
C SER A 120 -21.56 12.46 11.63
N VAL A 121 -22.88 12.57 11.43
CA VAL A 121 -23.81 11.43 11.32
C VAL A 121 -24.33 11.22 9.89
N ASN A 122 -24.04 12.16 8.99
CA ASN A 122 -24.37 12.11 7.57
C ASN A 122 -23.40 12.97 6.76
N VAL A 123 -23.40 12.78 5.43
CA VAL A 123 -22.49 13.48 4.52
C VAL A 123 -22.72 15.00 4.50
N GLY A 124 -23.96 15.48 4.66
CA GLY A 124 -24.25 16.91 4.68
C GLY A 124 -23.59 17.63 5.87
N MET A 125 -23.67 17.05 7.07
CA MET A 125 -22.97 17.53 8.26
C MET A 125 -21.45 17.47 8.07
N PHE A 126 -20.95 16.41 7.43
CA PHE A 126 -19.53 16.28 7.09
C PHE A 126 -19.05 17.43 6.18
N LEU A 127 -19.79 17.70 5.10
CA LEU A 127 -19.50 18.78 4.15
C LEU A 127 -19.56 20.17 4.80
N ALA A 128 -20.53 20.40 5.69
CA ALA A 128 -20.62 21.65 6.45
C ALA A 128 -19.39 21.87 7.35
N GLY A 129 -18.97 20.83 8.09
CA GLY A 129 -17.76 20.87 8.90
C GLY A 129 -16.52 21.16 8.06
N ARG A 130 -16.38 20.51 6.89
CA ARG A 130 -15.32 20.75 5.91
C ARG A 130 -15.27 22.18 5.42
N ALA A 131 -16.40 22.76 5.04
CA ALA A 131 -16.46 24.13 4.55
C ALA A 131 -15.99 25.13 5.62
N ILE A 132 -16.46 24.98 6.87
CA ILE A 132 -16.09 25.86 7.99
C ILE A 132 -14.59 25.72 8.30
N ALA A 133 -14.09 24.49 8.38
CA ALA A 133 -12.67 24.23 8.63
C ALA A 133 -11.80 24.81 7.50
N GLY A 134 -12.18 24.62 6.23
CA GLY A 134 -11.47 25.15 5.07
C GLY A 134 -11.36 26.67 5.09
N ILE A 135 -12.45 27.39 5.38
CA ILE A 135 -12.43 28.86 5.50
C ILE A 135 -11.43 29.32 6.58
N ALA A 136 -11.47 28.69 7.75
CA ALA A 136 -10.59 29.05 8.85
C ALA A 136 -9.11 28.76 8.53
N VAL A 137 -8.84 27.60 7.93
CA VAL A 137 -7.49 27.17 7.60
C VAL A 137 -6.89 28.00 6.46
N GLY A 138 -7.66 28.30 5.40
CA GLY A 138 -7.21 29.18 4.32
C GLY A 138 -6.94 30.61 4.79
N ALA A 139 -7.69 31.10 5.78
CA ALA A 139 -7.42 32.40 6.40
C ALA A 139 -6.13 32.39 7.23
N LEU A 140 -5.85 31.30 7.96
CA LEU A 140 -4.62 31.10 8.73
C LEU A 140 -3.39 30.97 7.82
N SER A 141 -3.49 30.25 6.70
CA SER A 141 -2.38 30.05 5.77
C SER A 141 -1.87 31.37 5.16
N GLY A 142 -2.75 32.36 4.98
CA GLY A 142 -2.37 33.72 4.59
C GLY A 142 -1.86 34.58 5.75
N THR A 143 -2.52 34.52 6.92
CA THR A 143 -2.23 35.44 8.03
C THR A 143 -0.95 35.09 8.78
N VAL A 144 -0.64 33.81 8.95
CA VAL A 144 0.54 33.36 9.71
C VAL A 144 1.84 33.85 9.08
N PRO A 145 2.12 33.65 7.77
CA PRO A 145 3.32 34.18 7.13
C PRO A 145 3.43 35.71 7.22
N ILE A 146 2.30 36.42 7.09
CA ILE A 146 2.26 37.88 7.23
C ILE A 146 2.68 38.28 8.64
N TYR A 147 2.05 37.71 9.66
CA TYR A 147 2.38 37.95 11.07
C TYR A 147 3.85 37.65 11.36
N LEU A 148 4.36 36.50 10.92
CA LEU A 148 5.77 36.12 11.05
C LEU A 148 6.67 37.18 10.43
N SER A 149 6.35 37.68 9.24
CA SER A 149 7.15 38.70 8.55
C SER A 149 7.16 40.06 9.26
N GLU A 150 6.05 40.41 9.92
CA GLU A 150 5.85 41.66 10.66
C GLU A 150 6.60 41.69 12.00
N ILE A 151 6.74 40.53 12.67
CA ILE A 151 7.52 40.40 13.92
C ILE A 151 9.00 40.08 13.68
N SER A 152 9.38 39.80 12.42
CA SER A 152 10.75 39.39 12.07
C SER A 152 11.72 40.58 11.91
N PRO A 153 12.98 40.45 12.37
CA PRO A 153 14.05 41.36 12.00
C PRO A 153 14.30 41.31 10.49
N PRO A 154 14.73 42.43 9.86
CA PRO A 154 15.04 42.47 8.43
C PRO A 154 16.04 41.40 7.98
N LYS A 155 17.08 41.12 8.79
CA LYS A 155 18.14 40.14 8.48
C LYS A 155 17.69 38.68 8.56
N ALA A 156 16.65 38.39 9.35
CA ALA A 156 16.19 37.01 9.62
C ALA A 156 14.80 36.70 9.08
N ARG A 157 14.14 37.66 8.42
CA ARG A 157 12.76 37.53 7.90
C ARG A 157 12.57 36.32 6.99
N GLY A 158 13.57 35.98 6.17
CA GLY A 158 13.53 34.78 5.32
C GLY A 158 13.52 33.49 6.14
N MET A 159 14.41 33.36 7.13
CA MET A 159 14.48 32.18 8.00
C MET A 159 13.22 32.04 8.87
N ILE A 160 12.76 33.15 9.47
CA ILE A 160 11.55 33.14 10.31
C ILE A 160 10.31 32.83 9.47
N GLY A 161 10.20 33.38 8.26
CA GLY A 161 9.15 33.02 7.31
C GLY A 161 9.19 31.53 6.94
N GLY A 162 10.37 30.93 6.89
CA GLY A 162 10.56 29.49 6.65
C GLY A 162 9.87 28.58 7.67
N PHE A 163 9.66 29.02 8.91
CA PHE A 163 8.90 28.23 9.90
C PHE A 163 7.49 27.90 9.44
N SER A 164 6.86 28.78 8.64
CA SER A 164 5.55 28.50 8.06
C SER A 164 5.58 27.28 7.13
N GLY A 165 6.61 27.16 6.28
CA GLY A 165 6.78 26.01 5.39
C GLY A 165 7.14 24.72 6.15
N VAL A 166 7.91 24.83 7.23
CA VAL A 166 8.20 23.70 8.13
C VAL A 166 6.92 23.23 8.82
N GLY A 167 6.12 24.16 9.34
CA GLY A 167 4.82 23.85 9.96
C GLY A 167 3.92 23.08 9.01
N LEU A 168 3.77 23.58 7.76
CA LEU A 168 3.03 22.90 6.70
C LEU A 168 3.52 21.45 6.49
N SER A 169 4.82 21.28 6.25
CA SER A 169 5.40 19.96 5.94
C SER A 169 5.26 18.98 7.11
N LEU A 170 5.47 19.47 8.33
CA LEU A 170 5.34 18.67 9.55
C LEU A 170 3.88 18.25 9.78
N GLY A 171 2.93 19.16 9.54
CA GLY A 171 1.50 18.88 9.60
C GLY A 171 1.11 17.74 8.67
N THR A 172 1.49 17.83 7.40
CA THR A 172 1.20 16.79 6.39
C THR A 172 1.83 15.46 6.77
N MET A 173 3.08 15.46 7.24
CA MET A 173 3.76 14.24 7.66
C MET A 173 3.04 13.56 8.84
N ILE A 174 2.70 14.30 9.90
CA ILE A 174 2.03 13.73 11.07
C ILE A 174 0.64 13.23 10.70
N ALA A 175 -0.10 13.94 9.85
CA ALA A 175 -1.40 13.49 9.35
C ALA A 175 -1.32 12.12 8.65
N ASN A 176 -0.32 11.91 7.79
CA ASN A 176 -0.12 10.64 7.10
C ASN A 176 0.19 9.51 8.09
N TRP A 177 1.04 9.74 9.10
CA TRP A 177 1.32 8.74 10.14
C TRP A 177 0.09 8.41 10.97
N VAL A 178 -0.69 9.43 11.37
CA VAL A 178 -1.94 9.24 12.12
C VAL A 178 -2.93 8.42 11.31
N GLY A 179 -3.09 8.72 10.02
CA GLY A 179 -3.96 7.94 9.14
C GLY A 179 -3.51 6.50 8.97
N PHE A 180 -2.21 6.28 8.75
CA PHE A 180 -1.61 4.93 8.69
C PHE A 180 -1.90 4.14 9.97
N SER A 181 -1.65 4.73 11.14
CA SER A 181 -1.95 4.10 12.43
C SER A 181 -3.44 3.80 12.62
N CYS A 182 -4.32 4.68 12.16
CA CYS A 182 -5.77 4.47 12.24
C CYS A 182 -6.25 3.35 11.29
N GLY A 183 -5.49 3.00 10.26
CA GLY A 183 -5.72 1.81 9.43
C GLY A 183 -5.67 0.49 10.20
N PHE A 184 -4.93 0.43 11.32
CA PHE A 184 -4.88 -0.74 12.21
C PHE A 184 -5.97 -0.75 13.29
N ALA A 185 -6.76 0.33 13.41
CA ALA A 185 -7.85 0.36 14.38
C ALA A 185 -9.00 -0.60 13.97
N PRO A 186 -9.79 -1.10 14.94
CA PRO A 186 -10.94 -1.96 14.64
C PRO A 186 -11.87 -1.35 13.59
N TYR A 187 -12.51 -2.19 12.79
CA TYR A 187 -13.39 -1.77 11.69
C TYR A 187 -14.68 -1.09 12.21
N ASN A 188 -14.58 0.18 12.56
CA ASN A 188 -15.69 1.00 13.06
C ASN A 188 -15.41 2.49 12.82
N SER A 189 -16.27 3.37 13.36
CA SER A 189 -16.15 4.82 13.16
C SER A 189 -14.85 5.43 13.71
N LEU A 190 -14.10 4.73 14.56
CA LEU A 190 -12.84 5.23 15.12
C LEU A 190 -11.80 5.50 14.02
N GLN A 191 -11.72 4.62 13.01
CA GLN A 191 -10.74 4.70 11.92
C GLN A 191 -10.74 6.06 11.23
N TRP A 192 -11.93 6.63 11.01
CA TRP A 192 -12.06 7.91 10.31
C TRP A 192 -12.31 9.09 11.24
N ARG A 193 -12.91 8.89 12.43
CA ARG A 193 -13.17 10.00 13.36
C ARG A 193 -11.93 10.46 14.09
N LEU A 194 -11.03 9.55 14.46
CA LEU A 194 -9.85 9.87 15.26
C LEU A 194 -8.88 10.81 14.53
N PRO A 195 -8.48 10.57 13.26
CA PRO A 195 -7.63 11.51 12.54
C PRO A 195 -8.24 12.91 12.43
N LEU A 196 -9.57 12.99 12.26
CA LEU A 196 -10.28 14.27 12.17
C LEU A 196 -10.34 15.00 13.51
N ALA A 197 -10.59 14.25 14.59
CA ALA A 197 -10.66 14.80 15.94
C ALA A 197 -9.30 15.30 16.42
N LEU A 198 -8.20 14.67 15.98
CA LEU A 198 -6.84 15.08 16.34
C LEU A 198 -6.44 16.48 15.84
N GLN A 199 -7.23 17.10 14.97
CA GLN A 199 -7.06 18.50 14.59
C GLN A 199 -7.46 19.48 15.70
N VAL A 200 -8.48 19.11 16.48
CA VAL A 200 -9.09 19.97 17.52
C VAL A 200 -8.06 20.43 18.58
N PRO A 201 -7.21 19.54 19.15
CA PRO A 201 -6.20 19.96 20.12
C PRO A 201 -5.26 21.05 19.59
N TRP A 202 -4.83 20.98 18.33
CA TRP A 202 -3.89 21.94 17.76
C TRP A 202 -4.49 23.34 17.62
N GLY A 203 -5.77 23.43 17.24
CA GLY A 203 -6.52 24.69 17.21
C GLY A 203 -6.64 25.33 18.59
N ILE A 204 -6.92 24.52 19.61
CA ILE A 204 -7.03 24.97 21.01
C ILE A 204 -5.66 25.43 21.54
N ILE A 205 -4.59 24.67 21.29
CA ILE A 205 -3.24 25.02 21.72
C ILE A 205 -2.83 26.37 21.12
N LEU A 206 -3.04 26.55 19.81
CA LEU A 206 -2.74 27.82 19.15
C LEU A 206 -3.57 28.97 19.73
N LEU A 207 -4.87 28.77 19.97
CA LEU A 207 -5.75 29.76 20.60
C LEU A 207 -5.25 30.19 21.99
N ILE A 208 -4.82 29.23 22.83
CA ILE A 208 -4.28 29.50 24.15
C ILE A 208 -3.01 30.37 24.03
N GLY A 209 -2.08 30.01 23.15
CA GLY A 209 -0.86 30.81 23.00
C GLY A 209 -1.13 32.22 22.47
N LEU A 210 -2.01 32.34 21.47
CA LEU A 210 -2.47 33.64 20.93
C LEU A 210 -3.09 34.54 22.00
N THR A 211 -3.71 33.95 23.03
CA THR A 211 -4.37 34.69 24.12
C THR A 211 -3.43 35.01 25.28
N THR A 212 -2.37 34.23 25.47
CA THR A 212 -1.55 34.29 26.69
C THR A 212 -0.22 35.00 26.50
N PHE A 213 0.56 34.69 25.46
CA PHE A 213 1.95 35.15 25.37
C PHE A 213 2.38 35.68 23.99
N MET A 214 1.55 35.53 22.96
CA MET A 214 1.88 36.01 21.61
C MET A 214 1.78 37.55 21.53
N PRO A 215 2.82 38.25 21.08
CA PRO A 215 2.81 39.71 20.98
C PRO A 215 1.98 40.19 19.79
N ASN A 216 1.39 41.38 19.91
CA ASN A 216 0.74 42.04 18.77
C ASN A 216 1.77 42.46 17.71
N SER A 217 1.32 42.62 16.47
CA SER A 217 2.18 43.10 15.38
C SER A 217 2.48 44.60 15.56
N PRO A 218 3.75 45.00 15.73
CA PRO A 218 4.10 46.43 15.84
C PRO A 218 3.76 47.20 14.57
N ARG A 219 3.92 46.57 13.39
CA ARG A 219 3.61 47.18 12.09
C ARG A 219 2.14 47.56 11.98
N GLN A 220 1.25 46.66 12.42
CA GLN A 220 -0.18 46.92 12.41
C GLN A 220 -0.58 48.02 13.40
N LEU A 221 0.00 48.02 14.61
CA LEU A 221 -0.28 49.05 15.61
C LEU A 221 0.15 50.44 15.12
N ILE A 222 1.27 50.56 14.40
CA ILE A 222 1.71 51.81 13.76
C ILE A 222 0.70 52.25 12.67
N GLN A 223 0.23 51.33 11.83
CA GLN A 223 -0.76 51.65 10.78
C GLN A 223 -2.07 52.20 11.37
N ASN A 224 -2.51 51.64 12.50
CA ASN A 224 -3.70 52.05 13.25
C ASN A 224 -3.51 53.35 14.06
N GLY A 225 -2.28 53.88 14.14
CA GLY A 225 -1.96 55.10 14.90
C GLY A 225 -1.65 54.87 16.39
N ASN A 226 -1.62 53.62 16.87
CA ASN A 226 -1.31 53.27 18.26
C ASN A 226 0.21 53.17 18.48
N ARG A 227 0.93 54.28 18.33
CA ARG A 227 2.40 54.29 18.36
C ARG A 227 3.01 53.87 19.71
N ALA A 228 2.35 54.21 20.82
CA ALA A 228 2.83 53.86 22.17
C ALA A 228 2.79 52.35 22.42
N GLU A 229 1.69 51.69 22.04
CA GLU A 229 1.53 50.24 22.15
C GLU A 229 2.47 49.51 21.19
N ALA A 230 2.63 50.03 19.96
CA ALA A 230 3.58 49.50 19.00
C ALA A 230 5.02 49.48 19.52
N GLN A 231 5.42 50.53 20.25
CA GLN A 231 6.76 50.61 20.84
C GLN A 231 6.96 49.55 21.92
N GLN A 232 5.98 49.35 22.80
CA GLN A 232 6.05 48.32 23.85
C GLN A 232 6.16 46.91 23.27
N GLU A 233 5.36 46.59 22.26
CA GLU A 233 5.41 45.28 21.61
C GLU A 233 6.70 45.08 20.80
N PHE A 234 7.21 46.15 20.17
CA PHE A 234 8.50 46.10 19.47
C PHE A 234 9.66 45.87 20.44
N GLU A 235 9.68 46.55 21.59
CA GLU A 235 10.67 46.33 22.66
C GLU A 235 10.60 44.90 23.20
N ARG A 236 9.40 44.34 23.34
CA ARG A 236 9.19 42.95 23.76
C ARG A 236 9.74 41.95 22.74
N ILE A 237 9.44 42.15 21.46
CA ILE A 237 9.91 41.29 20.37
C ILE A 237 11.42 41.39 20.18
N ARG A 238 11.97 42.62 20.27
CA ARG A 238 13.39 42.94 20.11
C ARG A 238 14.12 43.09 21.43
N SER A 239 13.84 42.18 22.37
CA SER A 239 14.57 42.08 23.64
C SER A 239 16.05 41.71 23.46
N ASP A 240 16.47 41.38 22.23
CA ASP A 240 17.82 41.05 21.83
C ASP A 240 18.73 42.28 21.67
N LEU A 241 18.13 43.46 21.46
CA LEU A 241 18.84 44.70 21.21
C LEU A 241 19.03 45.54 22.48
N ARG A 242 20.01 46.44 22.44
CA ARG A 242 20.16 47.48 23.47
C ARG A 242 19.13 48.59 23.27
N SER A 243 18.77 49.30 24.36
CA SER A 243 17.70 50.32 24.34
C SER A 243 17.91 51.44 23.30
N ASP A 244 19.16 51.83 23.04
CA ASP A 244 19.55 52.80 22.01
C ASP A 244 19.31 52.28 20.59
N GLU A 245 19.63 51.00 20.34
CA GLU A 245 19.41 50.34 19.05
C GLU A 245 17.92 50.10 18.78
N VAL A 246 17.15 49.66 19.80
CA VAL A 246 15.69 49.44 19.70
C VAL A 246 14.98 50.73 19.27
N ALA A 247 15.29 51.86 19.91
CA ALA A 247 14.69 53.14 19.59
C ALA A 247 14.97 53.56 18.13
N SER A 248 16.21 53.35 17.67
CA SER A 248 16.60 53.67 16.30
C SER A 248 15.90 52.79 15.26
N GLU A 249 15.79 51.47 15.50
CA GLU A 249 15.15 50.52 14.58
C GLU A 249 13.63 50.73 14.55
N PHE A 250 13.01 51.01 15.70
CA PHE A 250 11.59 51.35 15.79
C PHE A 250 11.26 52.64 15.02
N GLN A 251 12.11 53.67 15.15
CA GLN A 251 11.91 54.92 14.42
C GLN A 251 12.07 54.73 12.91
N PHE A 252 13.03 53.94 12.47
CA PHE A 252 13.18 53.55 11.07
C PHE A 252 11.93 52.83 10.54
N MET A 253 11.38 51.89 11.32
CA MET A 253 10.13 51.19 10.97
C MET A 253 8.95 52.16 10.85
N CYS A 254 8.81 53.12 11.77
CA CYS A 254 7.77 54.15 11.71
C CYS A 254 7.86 54.98 10.43
N THR A 255 9.04 55.51 10.11
CA THR A 255 9.27 56.31 8.90
C THR A 255 8.98 55.53 7.62
N GLN A 256 9.34 54.24 7.58
CA GLN A 256 9.04 53.40 6.43
C GLN A 256 7.52 53.22 6.23
N ILE A 257 6.79 52.91 7.31
CA ILE A 257 5.34 52.68 7.25
C ILE A 257 4.58 53.98 6.91
N GLU A 258 4.98 55.11 7.48
CA GLU A 258 4.41 56.43 7.15
C GLU A 258 4.61 56.76 5.66
N GLY A 259 5.78 56.45 5.11
CA GLY A 259 6.07 56.61 3.68
C GLY A 259 5.27 55.65 2.78
N GLU A 260 5.01 54.42 3.23
CA GLU A 260 4.15 53.46 2.53
C GLU A 260 2.68 53.90 2.53
N LYS A 261 2.17 54.44 3.66
CA LYS A 261 0.80 54.94 3.82
C LYS A 261 0.47 56.08 2.85
N GLN A 262 1.47 56.89 2.47
CA GLN A 262 1.32 57.94 1.45
C GLN A 262 1.18 57.38 0.01
N ARG A 263 1.54 56.12 -0.21
CA ARG A 263 1.48 55.43 -1.52
C ARG A 263 0.44 54.30 -1.54
N GLU A 264 -0.42 54.26 -0.53
CA GLU A 264 -1.40 53.18 -0.35
C GLU A 264 -2.48 53.25 -1.44
N THR A 265 -2.76 52.11 -2.07
CA THR A 265 -3.74 52.00 -3.15
C THR A 265 -5.12 51.76 -2.57
N LEU A 266 -6.11 52.58 -2.94
CA LEU A 266 -7.46 52.55 -2.34
C LEU A 266 -8.31 51.33 -2.75
N HIS A 267 -8.01 50.69 -3.89
CA HIS A 267 -8.79 49.54 -4.39
C HIS A 267 -7.93 48.32 -4.72
N PHE A 268 -8.44 47.12 -4.38
CA PHE A 268 -7.77 45.84 -4.64
C PHE A 268 -7.38 45.63 -6.11
N VAL A 269 -8.22 46.10 -7.04
CA VAL A 269 -7.97 46.01 -8.49
C VAL A 269 -6.75 46.82 -8.91
N ASP A 270 -6.41 47.88 -8.17
CA ASP A 270 -5.27 48.73 -8.49
C ASP A 270 -3.94 48.01 -8.28
N ILE A 271 -3.90 46.99 -7.41
CA ILE A 271 -2.72 46.14 -7.21
C ILE A 271 -2.32 45.44 -8.52
N PHE A 272 -3.30 44.97 -9.30
CA PHE A 272 -3.07 44.32 -10.60
C PHE A 272 -2.56 45.29 -11.67
N LYS A 273 -2.79 46.60 -11.50
CA LYS A 273 -2.32 47.64 -12.42
C LYS A 273 -0.95 48.18 -12.03
N LEU A 274 -0.79 48.60 -10.77
CA LEU A 274 0.43 49.23 -10.24
C LEU A 274 1.56 48.23 -9.97
N TYR A 275 1.23 47.03 -9.49
CA TYR A 275 2.22 46.02 -9.10
C TYR A 275 2.16 44.77 -9.97
N ARG A 276 1.72 44.91 -11.23
CA ARG A 276 1.46 43.80 -12.17
C ARG A 276 2.54 42.73 -12.20
N HIS A 277 3.82 43.12 -12.21
CA HIS A 277 4.93 42.18 -12.28
C HIS A 277 5.10 41.40 -10.98
N ARG A 278 4.90 42.03 -9.82
CA ARG A 278 4.96 41.36 -8.51
C ARG A 278 3.82 40.36 -8.36
N VAL A 279 2.60 40.77 -8.74
CA VAL A 279 1.41 39.90 -8.71
C VAL A 279 1.60 38.70 -9.65
N LEU A 280 2.04 38.93 -10.89
CA LEU A 280 2.29 37.87 -11.86
C LEU A 280 3.35 36.89 -11.36
N VAL A 281 4.44 37.37 -10.75
CA VAL A 281 5.46 36.49 -10.17
C VAL A 281 4.89 35.67 -9.02
N SER A 282 4.13 36.28 -8.09
CA SER A 282 3.51 35.55 -6.97
C SER A 282 2.54 34.47 -7.45
N ILE A 283 1.69 34.77 -8.43
CA ILE A 283 0.76 33.79 -9.02
C ILE A 283 1.54 32.70 -9.76
N SER A 284 2.55 33.08 -10.57
CA SER A 284 3.34 32.13 -11.35
C SER A 284 4.11 31.16 -10.47
N VAL A 285 4.71 31.64 -9.38
CA VAL A 285 5.41 30.78 -8.40
C VAL A 285 4.44 29.76 -7.81
N GLN A 286 3.24 30.18 -7.40
CA GLN A 286 2.24 29.26 -6.83
C GLN A 286 1.76 28.23 -7.86
N VAL A 287 1.47 28.67 -9.10
CA VAL A 287 1.05 27.78 -10.19
C VAL A 287 2.15 26.81 -10.58
N LEU A 288 3.38 27.28 -10.80
CA LEU A 288 4.51 26.43 -11.17
C LEU A 288 4.82 25.40 -10.08
N THR A 289 4.71 25.79 -8.81
CA THR A 289 4.87 24.85 -7.68
C THR A 289 3.82 23.74 -7.74
N SER A 290 2.56 24.05 -8.03
CA SER A 290 1.51 23.03 -8.22
C SER A 290 1.75 22.16 -9.47
N VAL A 291 2.30 22.72 -10.54
CA VAL A 291 2.60 22.01 -11.81
C VAL A 291 3.78 21.02 -11.67
N THR A 292 4.62 21.16 -10.63
CA THR A 292 5.69 20.16 -10.35
C THR A 292 5.15 18.74 -10.11
N GLY A 293 3.85 18.58 -9.88
CA GLY A 293 3.23 17.30 -9.59
C GLY A 293 3.36 16.90 -8.12
N ILE A 294 3.86 17.78 -7.24
CA ILE A 294 3.98 17.49 -5.80
C ILE A 294 2.66 17.04 -5.17
N ASN A 295 1.56 17.69 -5.53
CA ASN A 295 0.22 17.31 -5.08
C ASN A 295 -0.16 15.93 -5.63
N VAL A 296 0.19 15.61 -6.89
CA VAL A 296 -0.08 14.30 -7.51
C VAL A 296 0.71 13.19 -6.83
N VAL A 297 1.99 13.40 -6.54
CA VAL A 297 2.83 12.42 -5.83
C VAL A 297 2.29 12.16 -4.43
N GLN A 298 1.92 13.22 -3.69
CA GLN A 298 1.29 13.08 -2.37
C GLN A 298 -0.06 12.35 -2.45
N MET A 299 -0.86 12.56 -3.50
CA MET A 299 -2.13 11.87 -3.72
C MET A 299 -1.99 10.41 -4.17
N LYS A 300 -0.91 10.07 -4.90
CA LYS A 300 -0.80 8.78 -5.61
C LYS A 300 0.23 7.80 -5.04
N ALA A 301 1.06 8.17 -4.06
CA ALA A 301 2.15 7.32 -3.57
C ALA A 301 1.73 5.87 -3.28
N ASP A 302 0.65 5.68 -2.52
CA ASP A 302 0.14 4.33 -2.17
C ASP A 302 -0.40 3.58 -3.40
N SER A 303 -1.12 4.28 -4.28
CA SER A 303 -1.63 3.71 -5.53
C SER A 303 -0.53 3.31 -6.51
N ILE A 304 0.59 4.04 -6.53
CA ILE A 304 1.74 3.76 -7.39
C ILE A 304 2.47 2.51 -6.90
N ALA A 305 2.64 2.36 -5.58
CA ALA A 305 3.23 1.16 -4.99
C ALA A 305 2.37 -0.08 -5.28
N ALA A 306 1.06 0.00 -5.02
CA ALA A 306 0.13 -1.08 -5.32
C ALA A 306 0.06 -1.41 -6.82
N SER A 307 0.10 -0.40 -7.69
CA SER A 307 0.13 -0.58 -9.15
C SER A 307 1.41 -1.26 -9.62
N LYS A 308 2.55 -1.01 -8.97
CA LYS A 308 3.82 -1.67 -9.29
C LYS A 308 3.75 -3.16 -8.96
N THR A 309 3.27 -3.50 -7.76
CA THR A 309 3.07 -4.90 -7.35
C THR A 309 2.13 -5.64 -8.30
N ALA A 310 0.99 -5.04 -8.63
CA ALA A 310 0.03 -5.64 -9.57
C ALA A 310 0.64 -5.84 -10.97
N ALA A 311 1.44 -4.88 -11.46
CA ALA A 311 2.13 -5.02 -12.75
C ALA A 311 3.17 -6.14 -12.74
N LEU A 312 3.93 -6.30 -11.64
CA LEU A 312 4.88 -7.40 -11.48
C LEU A 312 4.18 -8.76 -11.51
N LEU A 313 3.08 -8.91 -10.76
CA LEU A 313 2.31 -10.16 -10.72
C LEU A 313 1.62 -10.46 -12.06
N MET A 314 1.09 -9.45 -12.76
CA MET A 314 0.52 -9.64 -14.09
C MET A 314 1.55 -10.07 -15.13
N ALA A 315 2.80 -9.66 -14.98
CA ALA A 315 3.91 -10.08 -15.84
C ALA A 315 4.53 -11.43 -15.42
N ASN A 316 4.06 -12.06 -14.34
CA ASN A 316 4.63 -13.29 -13.81
C ASN A 316 4.41 -14.48 -14.77
N LYS A 317 5.50 -15.21 -15.06
CA LYS A 317 5.52 -16.31 -16.04
C LYS A 317 4.68 -17.50 -15.59
N ALA A 318 4.81 -17.91 -14.33
CA ALA A 318 4.07 -19.04 -13.77
C ALA A 318 2.55 -18.78 -13.82
N LYS A 319 2.14 -17.56 -13.45
CA LYS A 319 0.74 -17.14 -13.54
C LYS A 319 0.18 -17.27 -14.95
N ALA A 320 0.89 -16.70 -15.94
CA ALA A 320 0.45 -16.76 -17.33
C ALA A 320 0.30 -18.21 -17.84
N ILE A 321 1.23 -19.10 -17.46
CA ILE A 321 1.21 -20.52 -17.83
C ILE A 321 -0.05 -21.22 -17.28
N VAL A 322 -0.36 -21.05 -15.99
CA VAL A 322 -1.50 -21.74 -15.35
C VAL A 322 -2.83 -21.08 -15.73
N ASP A 323 -2.87 -19.77 -15.93
CA ASP A 323 -4.06 -19.07 -16.44
C ASP A 323 -4.43 -19.54 -17.85
N ALA A 324 -3.44 -19.73 -18.73
CA ALA A 324 -3.66 -20.29 -20.06
C ALA A 324 -4.17 -21.74 -20.01
N ALA A 325 -3.70 -22.55 -19.06
CA ALA A 325 -4.17 -23.92 -18.85
C ALA A 325 -5.65 -23.97 -18.48
N TYR A 326 -6.04 -23.16 -17.49
CA TYR A 326 -7.43 -23.03 -17.08
C TYR A 326 -8.34 -22.62 -18.24
N GLN A 327 -7.95 -21.59 -19.00
CA GLN A 327 -8.71 -21.12 -20.17
C GLN A 327 -8.78 -22.17 -21.29
N GLY A 328 -7.69 -22.91 -21.49
CA GLY A 328 -7.59 -23.98 -22.49
C GLY A 328 -8.17 -25.32 -22.06
N GLN A 329 -8.73 -25.42 -20.86
CA GLN A 329 -9.28 -26.65 -20.26
C GLN A 329 -8.29 -27.83 -20.24
N TYR A 330 -7.05 -27.52 -19.86
CA TYR A 330 -6.00 -28.49 -19.56
C TYR A 330 -5.34 -28.12 -18.23
N ALA A 331 -4.43 -28.95 -17.73
CA ALA A 331 -3.65 -28.63 -16.54
C ALA A 331 -2.16 -28.72 -16.80
N ILE A 332 -1.38 -27.99 -16.00
CA ILE A 332 0.07 -27.95 -16.08
C ILE A 332 0.66 -29.04 -15.20
N ALA A 333 1.58 -29.82 -15.78
CA ALA A 333 2.46 -30.71 -15.05
C ALA A 333 3.44 -29.86 -14.21
N ALA A 334 3.29 -29.91 -12.90
CA ALA A 334 4.21 -29.29 -11.96
C ALA A 334 5.03 -30.42 -11.33
N VAL A 335 6.32 -30.48 -11.67
CA VAL A 335 7.15 -31.68 -11.46
C VAL A 335 8.14 -31.42 -10.33
N CYS A 336 8.03 -32.18 -9.25
CA CYS A 336 8.95 -32.08 -8.12
C CYS A 336 10.33 -32.63 -8.50
N CYS A 337 11.35 -31.78 -8.34
CA CYS A 337 12.73 -32.06 -8.75
C CYS A 337 13.66 -32.00 -7.54
N TYR A 338 14.42 -33.07 -7.31
CA TYR A 338 15.40 -33.16 -6.21
C TYR A 338 16.85 -33.01 -6.69
N ASN A 339 17.07 -33.00 -8.00
CA ASN A 339 18.40 -32.98 -8.61
C ASN A 339 18.37 -32.39 -10.03
N LEU A 340 19.57 -32.24 -10.63
CA LEU A 340 19.72 -31.68 -11.97
C LEU A 340 19.09 -32.58 -13.03
N GLU A 341 19.13 -33.88 -12.86
CA GLU A 341 18.57 -34.87 -13.77
C GLU A 341 17.05 -34.72 -13.89
N ALA A 342 16.33 -34.48 -12.78
CA ALA A 342 14.89 -34.24 -12.80
C ALA A 342 14.54 -32.91 -13.48
N ILE A 343 15.34 -31.86 -13.26
CA ILE A 343 15.21 -30.57 -13.97
C ILE A 343 15.36 -30.79 -15.48
N LEU A 344 16.42 -31.49 -15.90
CA LEU A 344 16.68 -31.78 -17.31
C LEU A 344 15.59 -32.66 -17.93
N ALA A 345 15.12 -33.68 -17.21
CA ALA A 345 14.03 -34.54 -17.64
C ALA A 345 12.73 -33.74 -17.86
N THR A 346 12.43 -32.80 -16.96
CA THR A 346 11.26 -31.91 -17.07
C THR A 346 11.34 -31.02 -18.30
N VAL A 347 12.48 -30.36 -18.54
CA VAL A 347 12.67 -29.52 -19.73
C VAL A 347 12.59 -30.34 -21.01
N ARG A 348 13.31 -31.48 -21.08
CA ARG A 348 13.30 -32.36 -22.27
C ARG A 348 11.90 -32.88 -22.60
N ALA A 349 11.15 -33.31 -21.59
CA ALA A 349 9.77 -33.75 -21.77
C ALA A 349 8.89 -32.61 -22.28
N ALA A 350 8.98 -31.43 -21.66
CA ALA A 350 8.21 -30.25 -22.05
C ALA A 350 8.47 -29.85 -23.51
N GLU A 351 9.74 -29.83 -23.94
CA GLU A 351 10.11 -29.52 -25.32
C GLU A 351 9.65 -30.61 -26.31
N ALA A 352 9.88 -31.88 -25.99
CA ALA A 352 9.47 -33.01 -26.83
C ALA A 352 7.94 -33.03 -27.06
N LYS A 353 7.18 -32.69 -26.02
CA LYS A 353 5.71 -32.64 -26.06
C LYS A 353 5.15 -31.30 -26.50
N ARG A 354 6.00 -30.28 -26.69
CA ARG A 354 5.58 -28.89 -26.89
C ARG A 354 4.54 -28.47 -25.84
N SER A 355 4.84 -28.77 -24.58
CA SER A 355 3.97 -28.54 -23.43
C SER A 355 4.59 -27.48 -22.51
N PRO A 356 3.79 -26.55 -21.96
CA PRO A 356 4.23 -25.79 -20.81
C PRO A 356 4.39 -26.70 -19.58
N ALA A 357 5.24 -26.30 -18.63
CA ALA A 357 5.50 -27.07 -17.39
C ALA A 357 5.90 -26.15 -16.23
N LEU A 358 5.86 -26.67 -15.01
CA LEU A 358 6.52 -26.06 -13.85
C LEU A 358 7.58 -27.00 -13.29
N ILE A 359 8.76 -26.46 -12.98
CA ILE A 359 9.76 -27.14 -12.16
C ILE A 359 9.44 -26.81 -10.70
N GLN A 360 9.13 -27.81 -9.89
CA GLN A 360 8.88 -27.65 -8.47
C GLN A 360 10.09 -28.07 -7.63
N LEU A 361 10.43 -27.25 -6.63
CA LEU A 361 11.44 -27.56 -5.63
C LEU A 361 10.81 -27.54 -4.24
N PHE A 362 11.24 -28.44 -3.36
CA PHE A 362 10.88 -28.41 -1.94
C PHE A 362 11.83 -27.51 -1.12
N PRO A 363 11.43 -27.06 0.09
CA PRO A 363 12.32 -26.47 1.10
C PRO A 363 13.67 -27.16 1.23
N TRP A 364 13.66 -28.50 1.20
CA TRP A 364 14.84 -29.34 1.23
C TRP A 364 15.90 -28.91 0.20
N SER A 365 15.50 -28.47 -0.99
CA SER A 365 16.44 -28.04 -2.04
C SER A 365 17.27 -26.83 -1.60
N ILE A 366 16.66 -25.92 -0.85
CA ILE A 366 17.29 -24.71 -0.31
C ILE A 366 18.11 -25.04 0.94
N GLU A 367 17.67 -26.01 1.74
CA GLU A 367 18.40 -26.46 2.92
C GLU A 367 19.65 -27.28 2.55
N TYR A 368 19.53 -28.13 1.53
CA TYR A 368 20.58 -29.01 1.05
C TYR A 368 21.64 -28.27 0.21
N ALA A 369 21.20 -27.37 -0.68
CA ALA A 369 22.06 -26.80 -1.71
C ALA A 369 21.99 -25.26 -1.80
N ASP A 370 21.41 -24.58 -0.82
CA ASP A 370 21.14 -23.14 -0.87
C ASP A 370 20.46 -22.75 -2.19
N GLY A 371 20.94 -21.72 -2.88
CA GLY A 371 20.40 -21.29 -4.17
C GLY A 371 20.83 -22.16 -5.36
N LEU A 372 21.72 -23.16 -5.22
CA LEU A 372 22.32 -23.83 -6.38
C LEU A 372 21.28 -24.57 -7.24
N LEU A 373 20.42 -25.38 -6.61
CA LEU A 373 19.40 -26.12 -7.35
C LEU A 373 18.31 -25.18 -7.91
N LEU A 374 17.97 -24.12 -7.17
CA LEU A 374 17.08 -23.05 -7.62
C LEU A 374 17.60 -22.35 -8.87
N HIS A 375 18.86 -21.91 -8.87
CA HIS A 375 19.44 -21.20 -9.99
C HIS A 375 19.64 -22.11 -11.20
N ALA A 376 19.94 -23.41 -10.99
CA ALA A 376 19.95 -24.40 -12.07
C ALA A 376 18.56 -24.56 -12.71
N ALA A 377 17.50 -24.67 -11.88
CA ALA A 377 16.12 -24.73 -12.37
C ALA A 377 15.71 -23.46 -13.12
N ALA A 378 16.03 -22.28 -12.58
CA ALA A 378 15.72 -20.99 -13.19
C ALA A 378 16.44 -20.79 -14.53
N GLU A 379 17.72 -21.16 -14.62
CA GLU A 379 18.48 -21.09 -15.86
C GLU A 379 17.94 -22.07 -16.90
N ALA A 380 17.60 -23.30 -16.49
CA ALA A 380 16.98 -24.29 -17.37
C ALA A 380 15.62 -23.82 -17.90
N ALA A 381 14.76 -23.28 -17.02
CA ALA A 381 13.45 -22.74 -17.36
C ALA A 381 13.51 -21.52 -18.29
N LYS A 382 14.56 -20.70 -18.16
CA LYS A 382 14.83 -19.54 -19.01
C LYS A 382 15.30 -19.93 -20.41
N ASN A 383 16.13 -20.97 -20.51
CA ASN A 383 16.71 -21.42 -21.78
C ASN A 383 15.82 -22.41 -22.56
N ALA A 384 14.75 -22.92 -21.94
CA ALA A 384 13.79 -23.81 -22.60
C ALA A 384 13.09 -23.12 -23.79
N SER A 385 12.85 -23.88 -24.84
CA SER A 385 12.11 -23.43 -26.04
C SER A 385 10.59 -23.38 -25.86
N VAL A 386 10.09 -23.82 -24.70
CA VAL A 386 8.67 -23.82 -24.32
C VAL A 386 8.47 -23.10 -22.98
N PRO A 387 7.25 -22.63 -22.63
CA PRO A 387 7.02 -21.93 -21.37
C PRO A 387 7.22 -22.82 -20.14
N ILE A 388 8.29 -22.58 -19.38
CA ILE A 388 8.57 -23.27 -18.11
C ILE A 388 8.80 -22.26 -16.99
N ALA A 389 8.16 -22.41 -15.83
CA ALA A 389 8.42 -21.55 -14.67
C ALA A 389 8.86 -22.39 -13.46
N VAL A 390 9.44 -21.72 -12.45
CA VAL A 390 9.97 -22.38 -11.24
C VAL A 390 9.09 -22.06 -10.04
N HIS A 391 8.70 -23.07 -9.28
CA HIS A 391 7.79 -22.95 -8.15
C HIS A 391 8.34 -23.66 -6.91
N MET A 392 8.19 -23.07 -5.73
CA MET A 392 8.48 -23.78 -4.48
C MET A 392 7.23 -24.49 -3.97
N ASP A 393 7.31 -25.80 -3.74
CA ASP A 393 6.22 -26.61 -3.20
C ASP A 393 6.33 -26.77 -1.68
N HIS A 394 5.21 -26.77 -0.96
CA HIS A 394 5.13 -27.00 0.50
C HIS A 394 6.15 -26.24 1.34
N ALA A 395 6.22 -24.90 1.21
CA ALA A 395 7.04 -24.10 2.10
C ALA A 395 6.32 -23.90 3.44
N GLN A 396 6.73 -24.69 4.44
CA GLN A 396 6.02 -24.83 5.72
C GLN A 396 6.59 -23.98 6.86
N SER A 397 7.50 -23.03 6.58
CA SER A 397 7.95 -22.08 7.60
C SER A 397 8.09 -20.65 7.06
N PRO A 398 7.79 -19.61 7.86
CA PRO A 398 7.98 -18.22 7.46
C PRO A 398 9.43 -17.92 7.03
N ASP A 399 10.41 -18.53 7.70
CA ASP A 399 11.83 -18.30 7.43
C ASP A 399 12.26 -18.89 6.08
N ILE A 400 11.82 -20.11 5.74
CA ILE A 400 12.16 -20.70 4.44
C ILE A 400 11.49 -19.95 3.29
N ILE A 401 10.27 -19.43 3.49
CA ILE A 401 9.57 -18.62 2.49
C ILE A 401 10.32 -17.32 2.23
N ARG A 402 10.68 -16.57 3.28
CA ARG A 402 11.43 -15.31 3.12
C ARG A 402 12.79 -15.56 2.47
N ARG A 403 13.51 -16.57 2.94
CA ARG A 403 14.80 -16.98 2.38
C ARG A 403 14.70 -17.30 0.88
N SER A 404 13.71 -18.09 0.50
CA SER A 404 13.50 -18.50 -0.90
C SER A 404 13.07 -17.33 -1.79
N ALA A 405 12.23 -16.44 -1.28
CA ALA A 405 11.83 -15.23 -1.98
C ALA A 405 13.02 -14.28 -2.21
N ASP A 406 13.95 -14.20 -1.25
CA ASP A 406 15.12 -13.29 -1.33
C ASP A 406 16.29 -13.86 -2.17
N LEU A 407 16.38 -15.18 -2.35
CA LEU A 407 17.41 -15.80 -3.20
C LEU A 407 17.27 -15.43 -4.68
N GLY A 408 16.04 -15.18 -5.15
CA GLY A 408 15.74 -14.88 -6.55
C GLY A 408 15.82 -16.11 -7.46
N GLY A 409 14.77 -16.34 -8.24
CA GLY A 409 14.69 -17.46 -9.21
C GLY A 409 13.36 -18.19 -9.19
N PHE A 410 12.59 -18.09 -8.10
CA PHE A 410 11.22 -18.57 -8.05
C PHE A 410 10.27 -17.60 -8.75
N ASP A 411 9.42 -18.13 -9.62
CA ASP A 411 8.26 -17.43 -10.15
C ASP A 411 7.09 -17.49 -9.17
N GLY A 412 6.97 -18.57 -8.39
CA GLY A 412 5.95 -18.73 -7.36
C GLY A 412 6.39 -19.54 -6.15
N ILE A 413 5.71 -19.32 -5.02
CA ILE A 413 5.96 -20.03 -3.76
C ILE A 413 4.63 -20.48 -3.15
N MET A 414 4.52 -21.74 -2.79
CA MET A 414 3.44 -22.24 -1.94
C MET A 414 3.70 -21.89 -0.48
N VAL A 415 2.88 -21.00 0.06
CA VAL A 415 2.84 -20.63 1.47
C VAL A 415 1.95 -21.64 2.19
N ASP A 416 2.54 -22.74 2.65
CA ASP A 416 1.82 -23.87 3.23
C ASP A 416 1.81 -23.82 4.76
N MET A 417 0.85 -23.07 5.31
CA MET A 417 0.65 -22.96 6.76
C MET A 417 -0.48 -23.89 7.27
N SER A 418 -0.85 -24.93 6.50
CA SER A 418 -1.97 -25.87 6.78
C SER A 418 -1.82 -26.68 8.08
N HIS A 419 -0.59 -26.85 8.56
CA HIS A 419 -0.28 -27.55 9.81
C HIS A 419 -0.57 -26.69 11.06
N TYR A 420 -0.72 -25.37 10.90
CA TYR A 420 -1.20 -24.48 11.97
C TYR A 420 -2.73 -24.52 12.10
N GLU A 421 -3.24 -23.99 13.21
CA GLU A 421 -4.67 -23.72 13.36
C GLU A 421 -5.13 -22.60 12.41
N LYS A 422 -6.43 -22.58 12.07
CA LYS A 422 -6.98 -21.71 11.02
C LYS A 422 -6.59 -20.24 11.17
N GLU A 423 -6.73 -19.67 12.36
CA GLU A 423 -6.42 -18.26 12.61
C GLU A 423 -4.94 -17.92 12.40
N GLU A 424 -4.05 -18.83 12.83
CA GLU A 424 -2.60 -18.66 12.68
C GLU A 424 -2.17 -18.87 11.22
N ASN A 425 -2.71 -19.87 10.54
CA ASN A 425 -2.54 -20.06 9.09
C ASN A 425 -2.93 -18.77 8.34
N MET A 426 -4.11 -18.24 8.61
CA MET A 426 -4.61 -17.01 7.96
C MET A 426 -3.72 -15.79 8.26
N GLN A 427 -3.22 -15.65 9.50
CA GLN A 427 -2.34 -14.55 9.87
C GLN A 427 -0.98 -14.63 9.18
N LEU A 428 -0.32 -15.79 9.25
CA LEU A 428 0.99 -16.01 8.63
C LEU A 428 0.91 -15.93 7.12
N SER A 429 -0.11 -16.55 6.52
CA SER A 429 -0.35 -16.50 5.07
C SER A 429 -0.52 -15.06 4.59
N ARG A 430 -1.25 -14.20 5.31
CA ARG A 430 -1.42 -12.79 4.93
C ARG A 430 -0.08 -12.06 4.80
N GLU A 431 0.77 -12.19 5.82
CA GLU A 431 2.09 -11.54 5.84
C GLU A 431 3.00 -12.05 4.72
N LEU A 432 3.04 -13.37 4.55
CA LEU A 432 3.95 -14.03 3.62
C LEU A 432 3.51 -13.86 2.15
N VAL A 433 2.20 -13.83 1.89
CA VAL A 433 1.64 -13.47 0.58
C VAL A 433 2.02 -12.05 0.21
N GLU A 434 1.89 -11.08 1.13
CA GLU A 434 2.33 -9.70 0.88
C GLU A 434 3.84 -9.61 0.61
N TYR A 435 4.64 -10.36 1.37
CA TYR A 435 6.10 -10.44 1.21
C TYR A 435 6.50 -10.92 -0.19
N CYS A 436 5.91 -12.02 -0.65
CA CYS A 436 6.17 -12.60 -1.98
C CYS A 436 5.64 -11.67 -3.10
N ASN A 437 4.41 -11.18 -2.96
CA ASN A 437 3.76 -10.34 -3.96
C ASN A 437 4.57 -9.06 -4.21
N SER A 438 5.09 -8.42 -3.15
CA SER A 438 5.93 -7.21 -3.27
C SER A 438 7.20 -7.40 -4.13
N ARG A 439 7.61 -8.66 -4.34
CA ARG A 439 8.76 -9.08 -5.16
C ARG A 439 8.35 -9.63 -6.54
N GLY A 440 7.06 -9.64 -6.87
CA GLY A 440 6.54 -10.20 -8.12
C GLY A 440 6.47 -11.73 -8.14
N ILE A 441 6.57 -12.38 -6.99
CA ILE A 441 6.45 -13.83 -6.82
C ILE A 441 5.01 -14.15 -6.49
N ILE A 442 4.38 -15.02 -7.28
CA ILE A 442 2.98 -15.42 -7.07
C ILE A 442 2.88 -16.42 -5.92
N THR A 443 1.69 -16.57 -5.34
CA THR A 443 1.52 -17.45 -4.18
C THR A 443 0.43 -18.50 -4.34
N GLU A 444 0.75 -19.70 -3.86
CA GLU A 444 -0.17 -20.81 -3.67
C GLU A 444 -0.41 -21.01 -2.17
N VAL A 445 -1.63 -21.34 -1.74
CA VAL A 445 -1.95 -21.66 -0.34
C VAL A 445 -2.85 -22.87 -0.23
N GLU A 446 -2.82 -23.50 0.95
CA GLU A 446 -3.69 -24.61 1.31
C GLU A 446 -4.67 -24.17 2.43
N PRO A 447 -5.95 -23.90 2.10
CA PRO A 447 -6.98 -23.46 3.05
C PRO A 447 -7.62 -24.60 3.85
N GLY A 448 -6.94 -25.74 3.96
CA GLY A 448 -7.38 -26.94 4.66
C GLY A 448 -6.17 -27.70 5.18
N ARG A 449 -6.31 -29.00 5.39
CA ARG A 449 -5.19 -29.90 5.70
C ARG A 449 -5.34 -31.19 4.93
N ILE A 450 -4.49 -31.37 3.92
CA ILE A 450 -4.34 -32.61 3.17
C ILE A 450 -3.47 -33.56 3.99
N ASN A 451 -3.99 -34.76 4.27
CA ASN A 451 -3.23 -35.75 5.02
C ASN A 451 -2.22 -36.49 4.12
N GLY A 452 -1.15 -37.03 4.71
CA GLY A 452 -0.19 -37.92 4.06
C GLY A 452 1.26 -37.48 4.23
N CYS A 453 2.18 -38.18 3.56
CA CYS A 453 3.61 -37.89 3.62
C CYS A 453 4.29 -38.28 2.29
N GLU A 454 5.24 -37.46 1.85
CA GLU A 454 6.14 -37.72 0.71
C GLU A 454 7.54 -37.17 1.06
N ASP A 455 8.58 -37.62 0.35
CA ASP A 455 9.94 -37.12 0.59
C ASP A 455 10.01 -35.59 0.34
N GLY A 456 10.43 -34.83 1.35
CA GLY A 456 10.45 -33.36 1.30
C GLY A 456 9.19 -32.64 1.80
N ILE A 457 8.15 -33.37 2.25
CA ILE A 457 6.95 -32.83 2.91
C ILE A 457 6.89 -33.34 4.36
N ALA A 458 6.52 -32.48 5.32
CA ALA A 458 6.34 -32.91 6.71
C ALA A 458 5.19 -33.92 6.85
N ASP A 459 5.37 -34.90 7.74
CA ASP A 459 4.37 -35.94 8.01
C ASP A 459 3.19 -35.38 8.82
N THR A 460 1.97 -35.65 8.36
CA THR A 460 0.72 -35.29 9.06
C THR A 460 0.13 -36.45 9.86
N GLU A 461 0.86 -37.55 10.08
CA GLU A 461 0.39 -38.72 10.82
C GLU A 461 -0.12 -38.33 12.22
N GLY A 462 -1.39 -38.64 12.51
CA GLY A 462 -2.06 -38.31 13.77
C GLY A 462 -2.82 -36.98 13.79
N MET A 463 -2.77 -36.17 12.73
CA MET A 463 -3.60 -34.97 12.58
C MET A 463 -4.96 -35.29 11.92
N GLU A 464 -6.01 -34.55 12.30
CA GLU A 464 -7.32 -34.65 11.67
C GLU A 464 -7.30 -34.01 10.26
N GLU A 465 -7.89 -34.70 9.27
CA GLU A 465 -8.08 -34.18 7.91
C GLU A 465 -9.06 -32.99 7.95
N ILE A 466 -8.68 -31.87 7.35
CA ILE A 466 -9.54 -30.68 7.30
C ILE A 466 -9.89 -30.40 5.84
N LEU A 467 -11.09 -30.82 5.43
CA LEU A 467 -11.59 -30.57 4.08
C LEU A 467 -11.94 -29.09 3.88
N THR A 468 -11.39 -28.49 2.83
CA THR A 468 -11.61 -27.09 2.47
C THR A 468 -13.08 -26.77 2.26
N THR A 469 -13.56 -25.68 2.87
CA THR A 469 -14.89 -25.14 2.60
C THR A 469 -14.85 -23.99 1.57
N PRO A 470 -15.95 -23.73 0.84
CA PRO A 470 -16.05 -22.57 -0.05
C PRO A 470 -15.83 -21.23 0.68
N GLU A 471 -16.30 -21.13 1.93
CA GLU A 471 -16.15 -19.94 2.76
C GLU A 471 -14.69 -19.69 3.13
N GLU A 472 -13.96 -20.72 3.55
CA GLU A 472 -12.51 -20.64 3.80
C GLU A 472 -11.75 -20.28 2.52
N ALA A 473 -12.08 -20.91 1.39
CA ALA A 473 -11.45 -20.58 0.13
C ALA A 473 -11.61 -19.09 -0.21
N GLU A 474 -12.80 -18.52 0.03
CA GLU A 474 -13.06 -17.09 -0.15
C GLU A 474 -12.24 -16.19 0.80
N GLU A 475 -12.07 -16.61 2.07
CA GLU A 475 -11.21 -15.90 3.03
C GLU A 475 -9.75 -15.83 2.54
N PHE A 476 -9.22 -16.94 2.01
CA PHE A 476 -7.86 -16.99 1.48
C PHE A 476 -7.70 -16.21 0.17
N VAL A 477 -8.72 -16.20 -0.71
CA VAL A 477 -8.73 -15.35 -1.92
C VAL A 477 -8.54 -13.87 -1.57
N GLN A 478 -9.08 -13.40 -0.43
CA GLN A 478 -8.94 -12.01 0.01
C GLN A 478 -7.51 -11.63 0.40
N LEU A 479 -6.63 -12.61 0.65
CA LEU A 479 -5.21 -12.35 0.91
C LEU A 479 -4.45 -11.91 -0.35
N GLY A 480 -5.03 -12.12 -1.54
CA GLY A 480 -4.36 -11.83 -2.81
C GLY A 480 -3.44 -12.94 -3.29
N ILE A 481 -3.78 -14.19 -2.98
CA ILE A 481 -3.16 -15.40 -3.54
C ILE A 481 -3.49 -15.54 -5.03
N ASP A 482 -2.69 -16.33 -5.74
CA ASP A 482 -2.92 -16.67 -7.15
C ASP A 482 -3.51 -18.06 -7.31
N TRP A 483 -3.05 -19.00 -6.49
CA TRP A 483 -3.37 -20.42 -6.56
C TRP A 483 -3.86 -20.95 -5.21
N LEU A 484 -4.74 -21.95 -5.26
CA LEU A 484 -5.33 -22.57 -4.08
C LEU A 484 -5.35 -24.08 -4.25
N ALA A 485 -4.80 -24.79 -3.26
CA ALA A 485 -4.78 -26.24 -3.18
C ALA A 485 -5.89 -26.72 -2.23
N PRO A 486 -7.08 -27.09 -2.72
CA PRO A 486 -8.17 -27.49 -1.84
C PRO A 486 -7.97 -28.92 -1.34
N ALA A 487 -8.27 -29.15 -0.07
CA ALA A 487 -8.47 -30.49 0.48
C ALA A 487 -9.90 -30.96 0.18
N PHE A 488 -10.05 -31.96 -0.69
CA PHE A 488 -11.36 -32.52 -1.08
C PHE A 488 -11.37 -34.06 -1.06
N GLY A 489 -10.52 -34.66 -0.22
CA GLY A 489 -10.35 -36.12 -0.08
C GLY A 489 -9.16 -36.69 -0.84
N ASN A 490 -8.31 -35.81 -1.39
CA ASN A 490 -6.98 -36.13 -1.89
C ASN A 490 -5.98 -36.26 -0.72
N VAL A 491 -4.93 -37.07 -0.91
CA VAL A 491 -3.94 -37.45 0.13
C VAL A 491 -2.56 -37.48 -0.50
N HIS A 492 -1.53 -37.08 0.25
CA HIS A 492 -0.13 -37.17 -0.18
C HIS A 492 0.41 -38.58 -0.03
N GLY A 493 1.18 -39.05 -1.02
CA GLY A 493 1.68 -40.41 -1.03
C GLY A 493 0.58 -41.46 -1.24
N ALA A 494 0.77 -42.64 -0.65
CA ALA A 494 -0.05 -43.81 -0.95
C ALA A 494 -1.44 -43.73 -0.32
N TYR A 495 -2.48 -43.90 -1.13
CA TYR A 495 -3.84 -44.04 -0.64
C TYR A 495 -4.04 -45.38 0.08
N GLY A 496 -4.86 -45.36 1.14
CA GLY A 496 -5.28 -46.57 1.84
C GLY A 496 -6.09 -47.54 0.95
N PRO A 497 -6.51 -48.70 1.48
CA PRO A 497 -7.11 -49.80 0.71
C PRO A 497 -8.42 -49.44 -0.03
N LYS A 498 -9.06 -48.32 0.34
CA LYS A 498 -10.28 -47.82 -0.31
C LYS A 498 -10.00 -46.94 -1.54
N GLY A 499 -8.73 -46.60 -1.81
CA GLY A 499 -8.37 -45.63 -2.85
C GLY A 499 -8.88 -44.21 -2.56
N PRO A 500 -8.73 -43.27 -3.52
CA PRO A 500 -9.10 -41.87 -3.34
C PRO A 500 -10.62 -41.70 -3.18
N GLN A 501 -11.04 -40.97 -2.14
CA GLN A 501 -12.44 -40.67 -1.82
C GLN A 501 -12.74 -39.19 -2.10
N LEU A 502 -12.73 -38.81 -3.38
CA LEU A 502 -12.80 -37.41 -3.80
C LEU A 502 -14.23 -36.84 -3.78
N ASP A 503 -14.40 -35.71 -3.09
CA ASP A 503 -15.65 -34.93 -3.02
C ASP A 503 -15.73 -33.88 -4.14
N PHE A 504 -16.12 -34.33 -5.33
CA PHE A 504 -16.33 -33.46 -6.49
C PHE A 504 -17.42 -32.38 -6.29
N PRO A 505 -18.57 -32.67 -5.62
CA PRO A 505 -19.53 -31.63 -5.27
C PRO A 505 -18.94 -30.50 -4.42
N ARG A 506 -18.06 -30.80 -3.46
CA ARG A 506 -17.31 -29.79 -2.71
C ARG A 506 -16.36 -29.01 -3.61
N LEU A 507 -15.56 -29.71 -4.42
CA LEU A 507 -14.63 -29.05 -5.36
C LEU A 507 -15.36 -28.06 -6.27
N LYS A 508 -16.55 -28.42 -6.77
CA LYS A 508 -17.40 -27.52 -7.55
C LYS A 508 -17.84 -26.29 -6.75
N ARG A 509 -18.30 -26.46 -5.51
CA ARG A 509 -18.71 -25.31 -4.67
C ARG A 509 -17.54 -24.38 -4.36
N ILE A 510 -16.33 -24.93 -4.16
CA ILE A 510 -15.11 -24.13 -3.99
C ILE A 510 -14.81 -23.34 -5.27
N HIS A 511 -14.82 -24.02 -6.44
CA HIS A 511 -14.60 -23.38 -7.73
C HIS A 511 -15.61 -22.26 -8.00
N ASP A 512 -16.90 -22.51 -7.76
CA ASP A 512 -17.96 -21.52 -7.94
C ASP A 512 -17.80 -20.31 -6.99
N ALA A 513 -17.32 -20.53 -5.76
CA ALA A 513 -17.06 -19.45 -4.80
C ALA A 513 -15.88 -18.59 -5.25
N ILE A 514 -14.72 -19.17 -5.52
CA ILE A 514 -13.51 -18.40 -5.87
C ILE A 514 -13.58 -17.82 -7.30
N GLY A 515 -14.31 -18.47 -8.21
CA GLY A 515 -14.47 -18.08 -9.61
C GLY A 515 -13.13 -17.95 -10.34
N ASP A 516 -13.04 -17.01 -11.29
CA ASP A 516 -11.84 -16.81 -12.10
C ASP A 516 -10.72 -16.02 -11.39
N ARG A 517 -10.86 -15.73 -10.09
CA ARG A 517 -9.88 -14.94 -9.33
C ARG A 517 -8.62 -15.72 -9.00
N VAL A 518 -8.76 -17.02 -8.76
CA VAL A 518 -7.70 -17.93 -8.30
C VAL A 518 -7.78 -19.24 -9.09
N ARG A 519 -6.66 -19.94 -9.25
CA ARG A 519 -6.60 -21.25 -9.93
C ARG A 519 -6.49 -22.39 -8.94
N LEU A 520 -7.21 -23.47 -9.22
CA LEU A 520 -7.19 -24.65 -8.38
C LEU A 520 -6.00 -25.56 -8.74
N VAL A 521 -5.34 -26.04 -7.70
CA VAL A 521 -4.17 -26.92 -7.78
C VAL A 521 -4.50 -28.27 -7.18
N LEU A 522 -4.17 -29.36 -7.89
CA LEU A 522 -4.32 -30.71 -7.39
C LEU A 522 -3.02 -31.22 -6.76
N HIS A 523 -3.13 -31.56 -5.49
CA HIS A 523 -2.10 -32.21 -4.69
C HIS A 523 -2.42 -33.70 -4.50
N GLY A 524 -1.41 -34.51 -4.21
CA GLY A 524 -1.62 -35.93 -3.91
C GLY A 524 -2.10 -36.78 -5.10
N ALA A 525 -1.67 -36.45 -6.32
CA ALA A 525 -2.08 -37.13 -7.55
C ALA A 525 -1.31 -38.46 -7.78
N HIS A 526 -1.48 -39.42 -6.88
CA HIS A 526 -0.77 -40.71 -6.91
C HIS A 526 -1.07 -41.52 -8.20
N GLU A 527 -0.02 -42.03 -8.85
CA GLU A 527 -0.04 -42.60 -10.22
C GLU A 527 -0.90 -43.85 -10.39
N ALA A 528 -1.10 -44.61 -9.31
CA ALA A 528 -1.97 -45.78 -9.30
C ALA A 528 -3.45 -45.44 -9.57
N TYR A 529 -3.87 -44.19 -9.32
CA TYR A 529 -5.26 -43.77 -9.42
C TYR A 529 -5.46 -42.55 -10.34
N PHE A 530 -4.54 -41.58 -10.30
CA PHE A 530 -4.62 -40.33 -11.04
C PHE A 530 -4.01 -40.48 -12.43
N GLN A 531 -4.74 -41.17 -13.30
CA GLN A 531 -4.41 -41.33 -14.72
C GLN A 531 -5.34 -40.48 -15.58
N LYS A 532 -5.36 -40.72 -16.89
CA LYS A 532 -6.08 -39.94 -17.90
C LYS A 532 -7.52 -39.59 -17.52
N GLU A 533 -8.34 -40.56 -17.13
CA GLU A 533 -9.78 -40.34 -16.88
C GLU A 533 -10.03 -39.50 -15.64
N LEU A 534 -9.33 -39.81 -14.53
CA LEU A 534 -9.52 -39.11 -13.26
C LEU A 534 -8.95 -37.69 -13.33
N LEU A 535 -7.78 -37.50 -13.93
CA LEU A 535 -7.19 -36.19 -14.16
C LEU A 535 -8.07 -35.34 -15.08
N ALA A 536 -8.61 -35.91 -16.16
CA ALA A 536 -9.56 -35.21 -17.02
C ALA A 536 -10.83 -34.78 -16.25
N LYS A 537 -11.30 -35.59 -15.29
CA LYS A 537 -12.41 -35.22 -14.42
C LYS A 537 -12.03 -34.07 -13.50
N CYS A 538 -10.88 -34.10 -12.83
CA CYS A 538 -10.38 -33.00 -12.00
C CYS A 538 -10.28 -31.68 -12.80
N ILE A 539 -9.73 -31.73 -14.03
CA ILE A 539 -9.63 -30.56 -14.92
C ILE A 539 -11.02 -30.00 -15.25
N SER A 540 -12.02 -30.86 -15.49
CA SER A 540 -13.40 -30.41 -15.74
C SER A 540 -14.06 -29.67 -14.57
N TYR A 541 -13.47 -29.74 -13.37
CA TYR A 541 -13.90 -29.03 -12.16
C TYR A 541 -13.00 -27.82 -11.84
N GLY A 542 -12.15 -27.38 -12.78
CA GLY A 542 -11.37 -26.14 -12.67
C GLY A 542 -9.92 -26.31 -12.22
N ILE A 543 -9.44 -27.56 -12.03
CA ILE A 543 -8.02 -27.83 -11.73
C ILE A 543 -7.17 -27.46 -12.95
N ALA A 544 -6.15 -26.62 -12.73
CA ALA A 544 -5.28 -26.09 -13.79
C ALA A 544 -3.78 -26.37 -13.56
N LYS A 545 -3.40 -26.83 -12.37
CA LYS A 545 -2.05 -27.27 -12.00
C LYS A 545 -2.15 -28.60 -11.26
N VAL A 546 -1.27 -29.55 -11.55
CA VAL A 546 -1.21 -30.84 -10.86
C VAL A 546 0.23 -31.11 -10.45
N ASN A 547 0.45 -31.35 -9.16
CA ASN A 547 1.76 -31.72 -8.62
C ASN A 547 2.06 -33.19 -8.93
N ILE A 548 3.26 -33.46 -9.42
CA ILE A 548 3.74 -34.79 -9.80
C ILE A 548 5.08 -35.03 -9.10
N ASN A 549 5.12 -36.02 -8.22
CA ASN A 549 6.31 -36.35 -7.44
C ASN A 549 6.64 -37.85 -7.50
N GLY A 550 5.90 -38.66 -6.72
CA GLY A 550 6.10 -40.10 -6.55
C GLY A 550 6.52 -40.88 -7.81
N PRO A 551 5.81 -40.81 -8.94
CA PRO A 551 6.14 -41.62 -10.11
C PRO A 551 7.47 -41.22 -10.77
N VAL A 552 7.87 -39.94 -10.69
CA VAL A 552 9.13 -39.45 -11.24
C VAL A 552 10.30 -39.91 -10.36
N ALA A 553 10.19 -39.76 -9.05
CA ALA A 553 11.17 -40.24 -8.08
C ALA A 553 11.34 -41.77 -8.13
N ALA A 554 10.24 -42.51 -8.28
CA ALA A 554 10.25 -43.96 -8.43
C ALA A 554 10.98 -44.41 -9.70
N ALA A 555 10.78 -43.72 -10.84
CA ALA A 555 11.49 -44.01 -12.08
C ALA A 555 13.01 -43.81 -11.96
N PHE A 556 13.43 -42.73 -11.30
CA PHE A 556 14.85 -42.46 -11.00
C PHE A 556 15.47 -43.57 -10.13
N THR A 557 14.78 -43.92 -9.04
CA THR A 557 15.27 -44.88 -8.06
C THR A 557 15.34 -46.30 -8.63
N LYS A 558 14.34 -46.70 -9.41
CA LYS A 558 14.29 -48.02 -10.06
C LYS A 558 15.48 -48.24 -10.99
N VAL A 559 15.76 -47.28 -11.88
CA VAL A 559 16.90 -47.38 -12.81
C VAL A 559 18.23 -47.36 -12.05
N GLY A 560 18.34 -46.52 -11.01
CA GLY A 560 19.50 -46.50 -10.13
C GLY A 560 19.77 -47.86 -9.48
N ALA A 561 18.75 -48.48 -8.89
CA ALA A 561 18.85 -49.80 -8.27
C ALA A 561 19.23 -50.91 -9.28
N GLU A 562 18.73 -50.82 -10.50
CA GLU A 562 19.01 -51.81 -11.55
C GLU A 562 20.44 -51.70 -12.10
N LEU A 563 20.99 -50.50 -12.26
CA LEU A 563 22.19 -50.25 -13.07
C LEU A 563 23.43 -49.82 -12.29
N THR A 564 23.28 -49.30 -11.06
CA THR A 564 24.43 -48.82 -10.27
C THR A 564 25.45 -49.93 -10.04
N GLY A 565 26.72 -49.64 -10.32
CA GLY A 565 27.83 -50.60 -10.22
C GLY A 565 27.90 -51.62 -11.38
N LYS A 566 26.96 -51.59 -12.34
CA LYS A 566 26.93 -52.49 -13.49
C LYS A 566 27.30 -51.83 -14.81
N VAL A 567 27.15 -50.51 -14.90
CA VAL A 567 27.49 -49.69 -16.08
C VAL A 567 28.22 -48.41 -15.65
N PRO A 568 28.89 -47.68 -16.56
CA PRO A 568 29.51 -46.40 -16.23
C PRO A 568 28.52 -45.42 -15.62
N MET A 569 28.99 -44.58 -14.69
CA MET A 569 28.17 -43.61 -13.95
C MET A 569 27.37 -42.69 -14.88
N THR A 570 27.98 -42.20 -15.95
CA THR A 570 27.31 -41.36 -16.96
C THR A 570 26.12 -42.08 -17.59
N SER A 571 26.25 -43.37 -17.91
CA SER A 571 25.15 -44.17 -18.47
C SER A 571 24.03 -44.43 -17.46
N VAL A 572 24.32 -44.46 -16.15
CA VAL A 572 23.27 -44.53 -15.11
C VAL A 572 22.47 -43.23 -15.09
N ILE A 573 23.17 -42.09 -15.03
CA ILE A 573 22.57 -40.74 -14.99
C ILE A 573 21.70 -40.48 -16.22
N GLU A 574 22.20 -40.81 -17.42
CA GLU A 574 21.46 -40.68 -18.69
C GLU A 574 20.17 -41.50 -18.65
N LYS A 575 20.26 -42.78 -18.26
CA LYS A 575 19.08 -43.67 -18.23
C LYS A 575 18.08 -43.31 -17.14
N GLN A 576 18.54 -42.77 -16.01
CA GLN A 576 17.67 -42.23 -14.97
C GLN A 576 16.90 -41.01 -15.49
N THR A 577 17.59 -40.11 -16.18
CA THR A 577 17.00 -38.92 -16.81
C THR A 577 15.94 -39.34 -17.85
N ASP A 578 16.26 -40.28 -18.73
CA ASP A 578 15.34 -40.78 -19.77
C ASP A 578 14.13 -41.52 -19.18
N ALA A 579 14.28 -42.16 -18.02
CA ALA A 579 13.17 -42.80 -17.32
C ALA A 579 12.22 -41.78 -16.71
N MET A 580 12.75 -40.74 -16.04
CA MET A 580 11.94 -39.63 -15.54
C MET A 580 11.24 -38.89 -16.68
N GLN A 581 11.96 -38.60 -17.77
CA GLN A 581 11.40 -37.90 -18.93
C GLN A 581 10.15 -38.61 -19.46
N ARG A 582 10.19 -39.94 -19.64
CA ARG A 582 9.05 -40.72 -20.13
C ARG A 582 7.81 -40.61 -19.23
N VAL A 583 8.00 -40.62 -17.91
CA VAL A 583 6.90 -40.45 -16.95
C VAL A 583 6.29 -39.05 -17.07
N ILE A 584 7.12 -38.02 -17.23
CA ILE A 584 6.67 -36.63 -17.36
C ILE A 584 5.90 -36.43 -18.68
N GLU A 585 6.40 -37.01 -19.79
CA GLU A 585 5.73 -36.97 -21.09
C GLU A 585 4.33 -37.61 -21.06
N GLU A 586 4.19 -38.73 -20.37
CA GLU A 586 2.90 -39.41 -20.19
C GLU A 586 1.92 -38.57 -19.36
N ASN A 587 2.41 -37.94 -18.29
CA ASN A 587 1.58 -37.03 -17.49
C ASN A 587 1.14 -35.79 -18.29
N MET A 588 2.00 -35.23 -19.14
CA MET A 588 1.61 -34.12 -20.04
C MET A 588 0.48 -34.53 -20.99
N ASP A 589 0.49 -35.78 -21.47
CA ASP A 589 -0.62 -36.31 -22.28
C ASP A 589 -1.90 -36.48 -21.48
N TRP A 590 -1.81 -37.00 -20.25
CA TRP A 590 -2.98 -37.17 -19.37
C TRP A 590 -3.59 -35.82 -18.95
N LEU A 591 -2.75 -34.82 -18.72
CA LEU A 591 -3.14 -33.46 -18.36
C LEU A 591 -3.56 -32.61 -19.56
N LYS A 592 -3.45 -33.14 -20.79
CA LYS A 592 -3.82 -32.49 -22.06
C LYS A 592 -2.97 -31.25 -22.39
N SER A 593 -1.78 -31.14 -21.83
CA SER A 593 -0.86 -30.01 -22.01
C SER A 593 0.06 -30.18 -23.22
N SER A 594 0.19 -31.40 -23.76
CA SER A 594 0.93 -31.67 -25.00
C SER A 594 0.43 -30.80 -26.18
N GLY A 595 1.34 -30.08 -26.82
CA GLY A 595 1.06 -29.17 -27.94
C GLY A 595 0.47 -27.81 -27.54
N LYS A 596 0.56 -27.41 -26.27
CA LYS A 596 0.02 -26.14 -25.74
C LYS A 596 1.07 -25.06 -25.48
N ALA A 597 2.34 -25.30 -25.81
CA ALA A 597 3.45 -24.36 -25.63
C ALA A 597 3.39 -23.14 -26.56
#